data_AF-A0A962S7U7-F1
#
_entry.id   AF-A0A962S7U7-F1
#
_cell.length_a   1.000
_cell.length_b   1.000
_cell.length_c   1.000
_cell.angle_alpha   90.00
_cell.angle_beta   90.00
_cell.angle_gamma   90.00
#
_symmetry.space_group_name_H-M   'P 1'
#
loop_
_entity.id
_entity.type
_entity.pdbx_description
1 polymer ?
#
loop_
_entity_poly.entity_id
_entity_poly.type
_entity_poly.pdbx_seq_one_letter_code
_entity_poly.pdbx_strand_id
1 'polypeptide(L)' 'DISLDEVDIVIGGEPANTYTEELGQMVMNRQEITVNIALGRGQASSTVWTCDLSSDYVRINADYRS' A
#
# COMPACT_ATOMS: atom_id res chain seq x y z
N ASP A 1 4.05 8.00 10.12
CA ASP A 1 4.64 6.69 9.84
C ASP A 1 3.77 5.92 8.86
N ILE A 2 4.39 5.12 8.01
CA ILE A 2 3.73 4.30 6.99
C ILE A 2 4.32 2.90 7.02
N SER A 3 3.46 1.87 7.03
CA SER A 3 3.86 0.47 6.96
C SER A 3 3.04 -0.31 5.93
N LEU A 4 3.66 -1.34 5.35
CA LEU A 4 3.02 -2.39 4.56
C LEU A 4 2.94 -3.63 5.45
N ASP A 5 1.75 -3.96 5.95
CA ASP A 5 1.55 -4.92 7.02
C ASP A 5 2.56 -4.69 8.17
N GLU A 6 3.49 -5.62 8.39
CA GLU A 6 4.53 -5.58 9.42
C GLU A 6 5.81 -4.82 9.02
N VAL A 7 5.94 -4.39 7.77
CA VAL A 7 7.14 -3.73 7.24
C VAL A 7 7.00 -2.21 7.29
N ASP A 8 7.77 -1.57 8.15
CA ASP A 8 7.87 -0.11 8.17
C ASP A 8 8.61 0.41 6.94
N ILE A 9 7.98 1.32 6.20
CA ILE A 9 8.56 1.94 4.99
C ILE A 9 8.95 3.41 5.24
N VAL A 10 8.21 4.12 6.08
CA VAL A 10 8.48 5.53 6.42
C VAL A 10 8.26 5.74 7.92
N ILE A 11 9.28 6.25 8.61
CA ILE A 11 9.22 6.60 10.03
C ILE A 11 9.60 8.07 10.19
N GLY A 12 8.77 8.86 10.89
CA GLY A 12 9.05 10.27 11.11
C GLY A 12 9.03 11.15 9.84
N GLY A 13 8.48 10.63 8.73
CA GLY A 13 8.47 11.32 7.43
C GLY A 13 9.70 11.05 6.57
N GLU A 14 10.63 10.21 7.03
CA GLU A 14 11.80 9.76 6.28
C GLU A 14 11.73 8.24 6.02
N PRO A 15 12.42 7.71 4.98
CA PRO A 15 12.51 6.27 4.77
C PRO A 15 12.98 5.55 6.03
N ALA A 16 12.33 4.44 6.38
CA ALA A 16 12.72 3.68 7.55
C ALA A 16 14.14 3.10 7.36
N ASN A 17 15.02 3.26 8.35
CA ASN A 17 16.41 2.78 8.28
C ASN A 17 16.54 1.27 8.08
N THR A 18 15.50 0.52 8.45
CA THR A 18 15.42 -0.94 8.34
C THR A 18 14.75 -1.39 7.04
N TYR A 19 14.21 -0.48 6.24
CA TYR A 19 13.52 -0.82 5.01
C TYR A 19 14.51 -1.26 3.93
N THR A 20 14.15 -2.33 3.22
CA THR A 20 14.80 -2.73 1.97
C THR A 20 13.72 -3.06 0.95
N GLU A 21 14.04 -2.94 -0.34
CA GLU A 21 13.09 -3.26 -1.41
C GLU A 21 12.68 -4.74 -1.37
N GLU A 22 13.56 -5.63 -0.92
CA GLU A 22 13.23 -7.05 -0.77
C GLU A 22 12.14 -7.27 0.28
N LEU A 23 12.18 -6.55 1.40
CA LEU A 23 11.13 -6.62 2.42
C LEU A 23 9.80 -6.08 1.89
N GLY A 24 9.83 -4.96 1.17
CA GLY A 24 8.64 -4.42 0.50
C GLY A 24 8.06 -5.40 -0.50
N GLN A 25 8.89 -5.98 -1.37
CA GLN A 25 8.47 -6.94 -2.39
C GLN A 25 7.86 -8.21 -1.79
N MET A 26 8.38 -8.69 -0.65
CA MET A 26 7.81 -9.83 0.05
C MET A 26 6.34 -9.60 0.47
N VAL A 27 6.01 -8.39 0.94
CA VAL A 27 4.63 -8.02 1.28
C VAL A 27 3.80 -7.84 0.02
N MET A 28 4.32 -7.15 -1.00
CA MET A 28 3.60 -6.87 -2.25
C MET A 28 3.28 -8.13 -3.08
N ASN A 29 3.98 -9.25 -2.84
CA ASN A 29 3.68 -10.54 -3.47
C ASN A 29 2.48 -11.28 -2.84
N ARG A 30 1.92 -10.75 -1.74
CA ARG A 30 0.74 -11.32 -1.09
C ARG A 30 -0.52 -10.96 -1.87
N GLN A 31 -1.56 -11.77 -1.69
CA GLN A 31 -2.86 -11.52 -2.30
C GLN A 31 -3.61 -10.35 -1.64
N GLU A 32 -3.43 -10.18 -0.33
CA GLU A 32 -4.00 -9.08 0.45
C GLU A 32 -2.87 -8.37 1.16
N ILE A 33 -2.93 -7.02 1.14
CA ILE A 33 -1.95 -6.15 1.80
C ILE A 33 -2.70 -5.09 2.60
N THR A 34 -2.18 -4.75 3.77
CA THR A 34 -2.66 -3.61 4.56
C THR A 34 -1.65 -2.47 4.45
N VAL A 35 -2.11 -1.29 4.03
CA VAL A 35 -1.30 -0.06 4.10
C VAL A 35 -1.73 0.73 5.33
N ASN A 36 -0.87 0.79 6.34
CA ASN A 36 -1.13 1.56 7.54
C ASN A 36 -0.49 2.94 7.44
N ILE A 37 -1.26 3.99 7.73
CA ILE A 37 -0.77 5.38 7.71
C ILE A 37 -1.09 6.02 9.06
N ALA A 38 -0.08 6.19 9.89
CA ALA A 38 -0.18 6.88 11.17
C ALA A 38 0.23 8.35 11.00
N LEU A 39 -0.75 9.26 11.10
CA LEU A 39 -0.52 10.70 10.94
C LEU A 39 0.06 11.37 12.19
N GLY A 40 -0.07 10.75 13.38
CA GLY A 40 0.43 11.32 14.63
C GLY A 40 -0.32 12.58 15.10
N ARG A 41 -1.57 12.79 14.67
CA ARG A 41 -2.35 14.02 14.93
C ARG A 41 -3.59 13.82 15.80
N GLY A 42 -3.62 12.76 16.61
CA GLY A 42 -4.74 12.42 17.49
C GLY A 42 -5.11 10.94 17.40
N GLN A 43 -6.34 10.61 17.80
CA GLN A 43 -6.84 9.23 17.89
C GLN A 43 -7.87 8.87 16.81
N ALA A 44 -8.22 9.81 15.93
CA ALA A 44 -9.14 9.53 14.84
C ALA A 44 -8.55 8.50 13.87
N SER A 45 -9.39 7.56 13.43
CA SER A 45 -9.02 6.49 12.50
C SER A 45 -10.15 6.24 11.50
N SER A 46 -9.78 5.71 10.34
CA SER A 46 -10.69 5.24 9.30
C SER A 46 -10.01 4.17 8.47
N THR A 47 -10.79 3.28 7.87
CA THR A 47 -10.32 2.19 7.02
C THR A 47 -11.01 2.26 5.67
N VAL A 48 -10.23 2.16 4.60
CA VAL A 48 -10.72 2.13 3.22
C VAL A 48 -10.25 0.84 2.57
N TRP A 49 -11.17 0.13 1.93
CA TRP A 49 -10.86 -1.05 1.12
C TRP A 49 -10.69 -0.63 -0.34
N THR A 50 -9.63 -1.12 -0.96
CA THR A 50 -9.34 -0.90 -2.38
C THR A 50 -8.65 -2.14 -2.94
N CYS A 51 -8.49 -2.19 -4.26
CA CYS A 51 -7.70 -3.21 -4.94
C CYS A 51 -6.61 -2.56 -5.81
N ASP A 52 -5.74 -3.41 -6.35
CA ASP A 52 -4.73 -3.02 -7.32
C ASP A 52 -5.35 -2.58 -8.65
N LEU A 53 -4.55 -1.87 -9.45
CA LEU A 53 -4.88 -1.51 -10.82
C LEU A 53 -4.17 -2.48 -11.77
N SER A 54 -4.89 -3.50 -12.22
CA SER A 54 -4.35 -4.54 -13.10
C SER A 54 -4.46 -4.19 -14.59
N SER A 55 -3.59 -4.79 -15.41
CA SER A 55 -3.68 -4.69 -16.87
C SER A 55 -5.01 -5.21 -17.41
N ASP A 56 -5.60 -6.22 -16.76
CA ASP A 56 -6.90 -6.76 -17.13
C ASP A 56 -8.04 -5.77 -16.88
N TYR A 57 -7.99 -5.03 -15.76
CA TYR A 57 -8.93 -3.93 -15.52
C TYR A 57 -8.88 -2.91 -16.66
N VAL A 58 -7.68 -2.53 -17.10
CA VAL A 58 -7.50 -1.59 -18.22
C VAL A 58 -8.09 -2.17 -19.51
N ARG A 59 -7.75 -3.41 -19.86
CA ARG A 59 -8.26 -4.08 -21.07
C ARG A 59 -9.79 -4.16 -21.10
N ILE A 60 -10.41 -4.62 -20.01
CA ILE A 60 -11.86 -4.77 -19.91
C ILE A 60 -12.58 -3.44 -20.12
N ASN A 61 -12.04 -2.36 -19.53
CA ASN A 61 -12.69 -1.05 -19.59
C ASN A 61 -12.34 -0.23 -20.86
N ALA A 62 -11.21 -0.53 -21.52
CA ALA A 62 -10.81 0.14 -22.76
C ALA A 62 -11.74 -0.21 -23.94
N ASP A 63 -12.25 -1.44 -23.98
CA ASP A 63 -13.09 -1.94 -25.08
C ASP A 63 -14.56 -1.50 -24.99
N TYR A 64 -14.97 -0.80 -23.92
CA TYR A 64 -16.37 -0.45 -23.65
C TYR A 64 -16.94 0.64 -24.58
N ARG A 65 -16.11 1.31 -25.39
CA ARG A 65 -16.51 2.39 -26.31
C ARG A 65 -15.96 2.25 -27.73
N SER A 66 -15.50 1.07 -28.13
CA SER A 66 -15.08 0.79 -29.52
C SER A 66 -16.25 0.36 -30.38
#